data_AF-A0A0V1AR03-F1
#
_entry.id   AF-A0A0V1AR03-F1
#
_cell.length_a   1.000
_cell.length_b   1.000
_cell.length_c   1.000
_cell.angle_alpha   90.00
_cell.angle_beta   90.00
_cell.angle_gamma   90.00
#
_symmetry.space_group_name_H-M   'P 1'
#
loop_
_entity.id
_entity.type
_entity.pdbx_description
1 polymer ?
#
loop_
_entity_poly.entity_id
_entity_poly.type
_entity_poly.pdbx_seq_one_letter_code
_entity_poly.pdbx_strand_id
1 'polypeptide(L)'
;MTTKEIERGKIQTKCVRYWPEEGQSWNTGFNKEICLSLLIERMTPDFAIRTLRLQKIVNDEAEFRLVYHYQFLAWPDHGVPPNPGTVVNFLEEINQLESGMTDKRPLIVHCSAGIGRTGTFIAIDLILCNENLRHYHPMGKRFLTTS
;
A
#
# COMPACT_ATOMS: atom_id res chain seq x y z
N MET A 1 -1.60 2.50 -0.59
CA MET A 1 -1.95 3.83 -1.13
C MET A 1 -3.39 3.85 -1.62
N THR A 2 -4.22 4.80 -1.17
CA THR A 2 -5.65 4.93 -1.53
C THR A 2 -5.95 6.22 -2.33
N THR A 3 -4.96 6.70 -3.08
CA THR A 3 -5.07 7.90 -3.92
C THR A 3 -4.28 7.72 -5.21
N LYS A 4 -4.64 8.47 -6.25
CA LYS A 4 -3.76 8.69 -7.41
C LYS A 4 -2.67 9.69 -7.06
N GLU A 5 -1.59 9.71 -7.85
CA GLU A 5 -0.53 10.73 -7.71
C GLU A 5 -1.10 12.14 -7.98
N ILE A 6 -1.96 12.23 -9.00
CA ILE A 6 -2.60 13.48 -9.42
C ILE A 6 -4.09 13.24 -9.65
N GLU A 7 -4.91 14.18 -9.20
CA GLU A 7 -6.36 14.20 -9.41
C GLU A 7 -6.79 15.52 -10.10
N ARG A 8 -8.04 15.59 -10.58
CA ARG A 8 -8.59 16.71 -11.37
C ARG A 8 -7.77 17.08 -12.62
N GLY A 9 -7.60 16.12 -13.54
CA GLY A 9 -7.03 16.42 -14.85
C GLY A 9 -5.59 16.96 -14.82
N LYS A 10 -4.77 16.49 -13.87
CA LYS A 10 -3.37 16.87 -13.63
C LYS A 10 -3.14 18.18 -12.84
N ILE A 11 -4.18 18.81 -12.30
CA ILE A 11 -4.06 20.12 -11.61
C ILE A 11 -3.72 19.95 -10.12
N GLN A 12 -4.14 18.86 -9.49
CA GLN A 12 -3.97 18.68 -8.04
C GLN A 12 -3.09 17.47 -7.71
N THR A 13 -1.82 17.73 -7.37
CA THR A 13 -0.94 16.71 -6.79
C THR A 13 -1.47 16.28 -5.43
N LYS A 14 -1.74 14.99 -5.27
CA LYS A 14 -2.23 14.39 -4.01
C LYS A 14 -1.13 13.63 -3.28
N CYS A 15 -0.23 13.02 -4.03
CA CYS A 15 0.91 12.26 -3.53
C CYS A 15 2.00 12.24 -4.60
N VAL A 16 3.22 12.64 -4.24
CA VAL A 16 4.36 12.46 -5.14
C VAL A 16 4.67 10.98 -5.29
N ARG A 17 5.17 10.59 -6.47
CA ARG A 17 5.69 9.23 -6.68
C ARG A 17 6.93 9.04 -5.81
N TYR A 18 6.91 8.02 -4.96
CA TYR A 18 8.02 7.64 -4.07
C TYR A 18 8.61 6.25 -4.40
N TRP A 19 8.33 5.73 -5.59
CA TRP A 19 8.85 4.46 -6.10
C TRP A 19 9.41 4.65 -7.53
N PRO A 20 10.43 3.87 -7.91
CA PRO A 20 11.00 3.93 -9.26
C PRO A 20 10.10 3.29 -10.32
N GLU A 21 10.46 3.43 -11.59
CA GLU A 21 9.85 2.65 -12.68
C GLU A 21 10.32 1.21 -12.68
N GLU A 22 9.59 0.32 -13.37
CA GLU A 22 9.92 -1.10 -13.41
C GLU A 22 11.32 -1.33 -13.99
N GLY A 23 12.12 -2.16 -13.32
CA GLY A 23 13.52 -2.41 -13.66
C GLY A 23 14.50 -1.33 -13.22
N GLN A 24 14.02 -0.19 -12.69
CA GLN A 24 14.86 0.88 -12.16
C GLN A 24 15.09 0.77 -10.65
N SER A 25 16.13 1.45 -10.17
CA SER A 25 16.46 1.57 -8.75
C SER A 25 16.84 2.99 -8.38
N TRP A 26 16.38 3.44 -7.21
CA TRP A 26 16.65 4.77 -6.66
C TRP A 26 17.30 4.65 -5.29
N ASN A 27 18.34 5.44 -5.04
CA ASN A 27 18.80 5.68 -3.68
C ASN A 27 17.85 6.66 -2.99
N THR A 28 17.33 6.26 -1.84
CA THR A 28 16.45 7.12 -1.05
C THR A 28 17.24 8.27 -0.41
N GLY A 29 16.53 9.31 0.06
CA GLY A 29 17.13 10.46 0.74
C GLY A 29 17.75 10.15 2.13
N PHE A 30 17.65 8.92 2.62
CA PHE A 30 18.20 8.50 3.91
C PHE A 30 19.69 8.15 3.77
N ASN A 31 20.53 9.19 3.67
CA ASN A 31 21.99 9.09 3.53
C ASN A 31 22.49 8.25 2.34
N LYS A 32 21.62 7.95 1.36
CA LYS A 32 21.87 6.99 0.26
C LYS A 32 22.21 5.58 0.73
N GLU A 33 21.91 5.24 1.99
CA GLU A 33 22.16 3.90 2.55
C GLU A 33 21.10 2.88 2.12
N ILE A 34 19.93 3.38 1.71
CA ILE A 34 18.78 2.56 1.34
C ILE A 34 18.50 2.73 -0.15
N CYS A 35 18.54 1.63 -0.88
CA CYS A 35 18.19 1.52 -2.29
C CYS A 35 16.80 0.87 -2.44
N LEU A 36 15.96 1.47 -3.26
CA LEU A 36 14.63 0.97 -3.60
C LEU A 36 14.58 0.61 -5.09
N SER A 37 14.25 -0.63 -5.40
CA SER A 37 14.09 -1.11 -6.77
C SER A 37 12.68 -1.60 -7.02
N LEU A 38 12.11 -1.32 -8.20
CA LEU A 38 10.83 -1.90 -8.63
C LEU A 38 11.11 -3.13 -9.47
N LEU A 39 10.71 -4.30 -8.96
CA LEU A 39 10.95 -5.58 -9.62
C LEU A 39 9.85 -5.92 -10.63
N ILE A 40 8.59 -5.67 -10.25
CA ILE A 40 7.43 -5.96 -11.08
C ILE A 40 6.27 -5.05 -10.71
N GLU A 41 5.56 -4.57 -11.72
CA GLU A 41 4.30 -3.85 -11.63
C GLU A 41 3.20 -4.62 -12.37
N ARG A 42 2.02 -4.70 -11.75
CA ARG A 42 0.80 -5.21 -12.36
C ARG A 42 -0.29 -4.17 -12.17
N MET A 43 -1.06 -3.90 -13.21
CA MET A 43 -2.17 -2.96 -13.13
C MET A 43 -3.46 -3.59 -13.61
N THR A 44 -4.53 -3.31 -12.88
CA THR A 44 -5.92 -3.49 -13.28
C THR A 44 -6.56 -2.10 -13.44
N PRO A 45 -7.81 -2.00 -13.96
CA PRO A 45 -8.54 -0.74 -13.95
C PRO A 45 -8.73 -0.15 -12.55
N ASP A 46 -8.81 -1.00 -11.51
CA ASP A 46 -9.17 -0.60 -10.16
C ASP A 46 -7.97 -0.37 -9.24
N PHE A 47 -6.84 -1.05 -9.47
CA PHE A 47 -5.65 -0.92 -8.63
C PHE A 47 -4.35 -1.33 -9.35
N ALA A 48 -3.22 -0.87 -8.82
CA ALA A 48 -1.88 -1.30 -9.19
C ALA A 48 -1.21 -2.02 -8.02
N ILE A 49 -0.44 -3.06 -8.34
CA ILE A 49 0.36 -3.86 -7.40
C ILE A 49 1.81 -3.80 -7.83
N ARG A 50 2.69 -3.49 -6.88
CA ARG A 50 4.13 -3.38 -7.13
C ARG A 50 4.89 -4.21 -6.12
N THR A 51 5.87 -4.99 -6.60
CA THR A 51 6.84 -5.64 -5.73
C THR A 51 8.13 -4.84 -5.76
N LEU A 52 8.42 -4.19 -4.64
CA LEU A 52 9.62 -3.38 -4.45
C LEU A 52 10.65 -4.17 -3.65
N ARG A 53 11.93 -4.01 -3.97
CA ARG A 53 13.03 -4.46 -3.13
C ARG A 53 13.61 -3.26 -2.41
N LEU A 54 13.52 -3.26 -1.08
CA LEU A 54 14.21 -2.29 -0.23
C LEU A 54 15.49 -2.94 0.28
N GLN A 55 16.64 -2.41 -0.10
CA GLN A 55 17.95 -2.92 0.25
C GLN A 55 18.72 -1.89 1.08
N LYS A 56 19.40 -2.32 2.14
CA LYS A 56 20.30 -1.51 2.94
C LYS A 56 21.65 -2.24 3.05
N ILE A 57 22.75 -1.50 2.97
CA ILE A 57 24.08 -2.04 3.32
C ILE A 57 24.31 -1.80 4.81
N VAL A 58 24.60 -2.88 5.56
CA VAL A 58 24.89 -2.87 6.99
C VAL A 58 26.16 -3.67 7.19
N ASN A 59 27.21 -3.07 7.77
CA ASN A 59 28.51 -3.74 8.01
C ASN A 59 29.07 -4.44 6.75
N ASP A 60 29.04 -3.76 5.60
CA ASP A 60 29.44 -4.28 4.28
C ASP A 60 28.61 -5.46 3.73
N GLU A 61 27.54 -5.86 4.44
CA GLU A 61 26.59 -6.88 3.99
C GLU A 61 25.29 -6.25 3.48
N ALA A 62 24.73 -6.81 2.40
CA ALA A 62 23.48 -6.34 1.82
C ALA A 62 22.28 -7.05 2.44
N GLU A 63 21.56 -6.36 3.30
CA GLU A 63 20.25 -6.79 3.78
C GLU A 63 19.15 -6.28 2.84
N PHE A 64 18.10 -7.08 2.63
CA PHE A 64 16.94 -6.62 1.87
C PHE A 64 15.63 -7.17 2.40
N ARG A 65 14.56 -6.45 2.07
CA ARG A 65 13.18 -6.91 2.24
C ARG A 65 12.35 -6.60 1.02
N LEU A 66 11.38 -7.46 0.75
CA LEU A 66 10.35 -7.16 -0.23
C LEU A 66 9.28 -6.26 0.40
N VAL A 67 8.83 -5.26 -0.35
CA VAL A 67 7.73 -4.37 0.01
C VAL A 67 6.68 -4.49 -1.08
N TYR A 68 5.48 -4.91 -0.70
CA TYR A 68 4.35 -5.00 -1.61
C TYR A 68 3.54 -3.72 -1.53
N HIS A 69 3.56 -2.95 -2.61
CA HIS A 69 2.91 -1.66 -2.67
C HIS A 69 1.62 -1.75 -3.51
N TYR A 70 0.49 -1.67 -2.81
CA TYR A 70 -0.85 -1.67 -3.38
C TYR A 70 -1.37 -0.24 -3.50
N GLN A 71 -1.78 0.15 -4.71
CA GLN A 71 -2.36 1.45 -5.00
C GLN A 71 -3.75 1.31 -5.58
N PHE A 72 -4.76 1.74 -4.82
CA PHE A 72 -6.14 1.76 -5.28
C PHE A 72 -6.39 2.98 -6.18
N LEU A 73 -6.82 2.73 -7.42
CA LEU A 73 -6.98 3.69 -8.50
C LEU A 73 -8.45 4.05 -8.77
N ALA A 74 -9.40 3.23 -8.34
CA ALA A 74 -10.83 3.48 -8.56
C ALA A 74 -11.47 4.48 -7.58
N TRP A 75 -10.74 4.98 -6.56
CA TRP A 75 -11.29 5.99 -5.65
C TRP A 75 -11.39 7.36 -6.33
N PRO A 76 -12.58 7.99 -6.40
CA PRO A 76 -12.73 9.33 -6.95
C PRO A 76 -12.18 10.43 -6.02
N ASP A 77 -11.90 11.62 -6.57
CA ASP A 77 -11.50 12.80 -5.77
C ASP A 77 -12.54 13.13 -4.70
N HIS A 78 -13.81 13.16 -5.12
CA HIS A 78 -14.97 13.39 -4.26
C HIS A 78 -15.87 12.16 -4.19
N GLY A 79 -16.34 11.86 -2.98
CA GLY A 79 -17.25 10.75 -2.73
C GLY A 79 -16.56 9.42 -2.52
N VAL A 80 -17.22 8.36 -2.96
CA VAL A 80 -16.83 6.95 -2.75
C VAL A 80 -16.81 6.22 -4.10
N PRO A 81 -16.08 5.09 -4.23
CA PRO A 81 -16.15 4.26 -5.41
C PRO A 81 -17.60 3.91 -5.75
N PRO A 82 -18.02 4.00 -7.03
CA PRO A 82 -19.41 3.73 -7.43
C PRO A 82 -19.81 2.27 -7.22
N ASN A 83 -18.83 1.36 -7.28
CA ASN A 83 -19.01 -0.05 -6.94
C ASN A 83 -18.18 -0.38 -5.68
N PRO A 84 -18.81 -0.63 -4.51
CA PRO A 84 -18.10 -0.95 -3.27
C PRO A 84 -17.32 -2.27 -3.36
N GLY A 85 -17.72 -3.20 -4.25
CA GLY A 85 -17.02 -4.46 -4.49
C GLY A 85 -15.57 -4.28 -4.92
N THR A 86 -15.23 -3.15 -5.55
CA THR A 86 -13.83 -2.84 -5.92
C THR A 86 -12.93 -2.67 -4.70
N VAL A 87 -13.43 -2.10 -3.60
CA VAL A 87 -12.69 -1.96 -2.35
C VAL A 87 -12.55 -3.31 -1.65
N VAL A 88 -13.60 -4.14 -1.70
CA VAL A 88 -13.59 -5.50 -1.14
C VAL A 88 -12.57 -6.38 -1.87
N ASN A 89 -12.61 -6.42 -3.21
CA ASN A 89 -11.64 -7.18 -4.01
C ASN A 89 -10.20 -6.72 -3.73
N PHE A 90 -9.98 -5.41 -3.57
CA PHE A 90 -8.68 -4.86 -3.23
C PHE A 90 -8.20 -5.30 -1.83
N LEU A 91 -9.09 -5.37 -0.84
CA LEU A 91 -8.79 -5.93 0.48
C LEU A 91 -8.52 -7.44 0.41
N GLU A 92 -9.27 -8.19 -0.37
CA GLU A 92 -9.07 -9.62 -0.57
C GLU A 92 -7.69 -9.93 -1.15
N GLU A 93 -7.23 -9.16 -2.15
CA GLU A 93 -5.87 -9.30 -2.71
C GLU A 93 -4.79 -9.07 -1.64
N ILE A 94 -4.95 -8.05 -0.79
CA ILE A 94 -4.02 -7.77 0.31
C ILE A 94 -4.05 -8.91 1.33
N ASN A 95 -5.24 -9.36 1.73
CA ASN A 95 -5.43 -10.43 2.70
C ASN A 95 -4.87 -11.77 2.21
N GLN A 96 -5.06 -12.11 0.92
CA GLN A 96 -4.49 -13.30 0.31
C GLN A 96 -2.96 -13.27 0.38
N LEU A 97 -2.35 -12.13 0.02
CA LEU A 97 -0.90 -11.96 0.14
C LEU A 97 -0.43 -12.09 1.59
N GLU A 98 -1.08 -11.41 2.54
CA GLU A 98 -0.73 -11.49 3.97
C GLU A 98 -0.85 -12.90 4.55
N SER A 99 -1.84 -13.69 4.10
CA SER A 99 -2.06 -15.06 4.56
C SER A 99 -0.90 -16.00 4.24
N GLY A 100 -0.16 -15.73 3.16
CA GLY A 100 1.03 -16.47 2.75
C GLY A 100 2.33 -16.02 3.43
N MET A 101 2.30 -14.93 4.21
CA MET A 101 3.49 -14.41 4.88
C MET A 101 3.71 -15.06 6.24
N THR A 102 4.96 -15.44 6.52
CA THR A 102 5.38 -15.98 7.83
C THR A 102 5.59 -14.89 8.88
N ASP A 103 6.01 -13.69 8.47
CA ASP A 103 6.25 -12.55 9.35
C ASP A 103 5.19 -11.45 9.13
N LYS A 104 4.17 -11.44 9.99
CA LYS A 104 3.08 -10.46 9.90
C LYS A 104 3.54 -9.12 10.45
N ARG A 105 3.53 -8.10 9.59
CA ARG A 105 3.93 -6.72 9.92
C ARG A 105 2.76 -5.78 9.70
N PRO A 106 2.71 -4.62 10.38
CA PRO A 106 1.63 -3.67 10.18
C PRO A 106 1.55 -3.18 8.72
N LEU A 107 0.34 -3.09 8.19
CA LEU A 107 0.04 -2.51 6.89
C LEU A 107 0.16 -0.99 6.93
N ILE A 108 0.95 -0.42 6.04
CA ILE A 108 1.06 1.04 5.88
C ILE A 108 -0.05 1.51 4.94
N VAL A 109 -0.94 2.37 5.44
CA VAL A 109 -2.05 2.95 4.66
C VAL A 109 -1.95 4.46 4.67
N HIS A 110 -2.05 5.05 3.49
CA HIS A 110 -2.13 6.50 3.31
C HIS A 110 -3.02 6.84 2.11
N CYS A 111 -3.44 8.11 2.07
CA CYS A 111 -4.15 8.73 0.96
C CYS A 111 -3.39 9.99 0.53
N SER A 112 -4.02 11.17 0.62
CA SER A 112 -3.36 12.47 0.48
C SER A 112 -3.11 13.12 1.84
N ALA A 113 -4.14 13.34 2.67
CA ALA A 113 -3.99 13.91 4.01
C ALA A 113 -3.90 12.86 5.13
N GLY A 114 -3.98 11.57 4.78
CA GLY A 114 -3.93 10.46 5.75
C GLY A 114 -5.19 10.23 6.59
N ILE A 115 -6.30 10.96 6.35
CA ILE A 115 -7.50 10.92 7.22
C ILE A 115 -8.67 10.21 6.55
N GLY A 116 -9.26 10.79 5.50
CA GLY A 116 -10.54 10.34 4.92
C GLY A 116 -10.50 8.92 4.34
N ARG A 117 -9.95 8.76 3.13
CA ARG A 117 -9.88 7.44 2.46
C ARG A 117 -9.09 6.41 3.26
N THR A 118 -8.03 6.85 3.94
CA THR A 118 -7.24 6.00 4.86
C THR A 118 -8.13 5.43 5.97
N GLY A 119 -8.84 6.28 6.69
CA GLY A 119 -9.71 5.86 7.79
C GLY A 119 -10.87 4.99 7.31
N THR A 120 -11.50 5.34 6.18
CA THR A 120 -12.56 4.52 5.58
C THR A 120 -12.05 3.14 5.18
N PHE A 121 -10.88 3.05 4.53
CA PHE A 121 -10.28 1.77 4.15
C PHE A 121 -9.98 0.89 5.37
N ILE A 122 -9.36 1.46 6.41
CA ILE A 122 -9.08 0.76 7.67
C ILE A 122 -10.37 0.30 8.35
N ALA A 123 -11.40 1.14 8.40
CA ALA A 123 -12.68 0.78 9.00
C ALA A 123 -13.36 -0.38 8.28
N ILE A 124 -13.34 -0.40 6.94
CA ILE A 124 -13.90 -1.50 6.14
C ILE A 124 -13.15 -2.80 6.44
N ASP A 125 -11.81 -2.79 6.47
CA ASP A 125 -11.02 -3.97 6.82
C ASP A 125 -11.38 -4.52 8.20
N LEU A 126 -11.46 -3.64 9.21
CA LEU A 126 -11.79 -4.06 10.58
C LEU A 126 -13.18 -4.69 10.67
N ILE A 127 -14.16 -4.16 9.94
CA ILE A 127 -15.53 -4.71 9.90
C ILE A 127 -15.52 -6.09 9.22
N LEU A 128 -14.94 -6.20 8.03
CA LEU A 128 -14.90 -7.46 7.27
C LEU A 128 -14.09 -8.55 7.99
N CYS A 129 -13.05 -8.16 8.72
CA CYS A 129 -12.28 -9.10 9.52
C CYS A 129 -13.10 -9.60 10.70
N ASN A 130 -13.81 -8.72 11.40
CA ASN A 130 -14.69 -9.12 12.51
C ASN A 130 -15.80 -10.08 12.07
N GLU A 131 -16.36 -9.91 10.86
CA GLU A 131 -17.37 -10.83 10.33
C GLU A 131 -16.79 -12.22 9.99
N ASN A 132 -15.53 -12.29 9.58
CA ASN A 132 -14.82 -13.55 9.30
C ASN A 132 -14.23 -14.22 10.57
N LEU A 133 -14.29 -13.55 11.74
CA LEU A 133 -13.67 -13.98 12.99
C LEU A 133 -14.63 -14.79 13.90
N ARG A 134 -15.01 -16.00 13.47
CA ARG A 134 -15.19 -17.11 14.46
C ARG A 134 -13.86 -17.63 14.98
N HIS A 135 -12.72 -17.30 14.36
CA HIS A 135 -11.38 -17.74 14.78
C HIS A 135 -10.33 -16.64 14.52
N TYR A 136 -9.96 -15.77 15.49
CA TYR A 136 -8.56 -15.35 15.72
C TYR A 136 -8.29 -14.35 16.88
N HIS A 137 -6.99 -14.36 17.23
CA HIS A 137 -6.13 -13.81 18.30
C HIS A 137 -6.05 -12.25 18.44
N PRO A 138 -5.34 -11.66 19.45
CA PRO A 138 -5.62 -10.32 19.94
C PRO A 138 -5.08 -9.27 18.95
N MET A 139 -5.80 -8.16 18.85
CA MET A 139 -5.49 -7.03 17.98
C MET A 139 -4.18 -6.33 18.38
N GLY A 140 -3.04 -6.87 17.95
CA GLY A 140 -1.85 -6.06 17.73
C GLY A 140 -2.13 -4.99 16.67
N LYS A 141 -1.35 -3.91 16.62
CA LYS A 141 -1.55 -2.80 15.65
C LYS A 141 -1.42 -3.30 14.21
N ARG A 142 -2.54 -3.71 13.58
CA ARG A 142 -2.59 -4.17 12.19
C ARG A 142 -2.20 -3.08 11.19
N PHE A 143 -2.46 -1.83 11.52
CA PHE A 143 -2.25 -0.69 10.62
C PHE A 143 -1.26 0.34 11.18
N LEU A 144 -0.50 0.93 10.26
CA LEU A 144 0.25 2.18 10.45
C LEU A 144 -0.28 3.21 9.46
N THR A 145 -0.69 4.36 9.96
CA THR A 145 -1.14 5.48 9.13
C THR A 145 -0.02 6.49 8.96
N THR A 146 0.21 6.94 7.73
CA THR A 146 1.15 8.03 7.44
C THR A 146 0.43 9.16 6.72
N SER A 147 0.76 10.41 7.09
CA SER A 147 0.32 11.64 6.44
C SER A 147 1.25 12.02 5.30
#